data_AF-A0A8S3SWU4-F1
#
_entry.id   AF-A0A8S3SWU4-F1
#
_cell.length_a   1.000
_cell.length_b   1.000
_cell.length_c   1.000
_cell.angle_alpha   90.00
_cell.angle_beta   90.00
_cell.angle_gamma   90.00
#
_symmetry.space_group_name_H-M   'P 1'
#
loop_
_entity.id
_entity.type
_entity.pdbx_description
1 polymer ?
#
loop_
_entity_poly.entity_id
_entity_poly.type
_entity_poly.pdbx_seq_one_letter_code
_entity_poly.pdbx_strand_id
1 'polypeptide(L)'
;MQEFANQAESIFKGSDRHTHLDKSYSALVKVVYQQIDRVSTEHGKTPREVVMLENFHHMFSVLSQLKIPCLDGDRKEAKQVYQDNLSVYTTNLLGRPLEKIQVFFEGVESKIASGVKPEEVGYQLAFSKQELRKVIKEYSGKEVKKGLDHVYKKVEKHLCEEENLLQVVWFSMQEEFIKQIKHYEDLINKCYPDSGISLSFSVTDVLQFFSEIAQAH
;
A
#
# COMPACT_ATOMS: atom_id res chain seq x y z
N MET A 1 3.48 -26.14 9.05
CA MET A 1 4.57 -25.64 9.92
C MET A 1 4.11 -25.52 11.37
N GLN A 2 3.01 -24.82 11.65
CA GLN A 2 2.58 -24.54 13.02
C GLN A 2 2.28 -25.79 13.87
N GLU A 3 1.58 -26.79 13.32
CA GLU A 3 1.32 -28.05 14.02
C GLU A 3 2.60 -28.79 14.40
N PHE A 4 3.55 -28.86 13.46
CA PHE A 4 4.86 -29.47 13.69
C PHE A 4 5.65 -28.75 14.78
N ALA A 5 5.67 -27.40 14.74
CA ALA A 5 6.36 -26.60 15.75
C ALA A 5 5.74 -26.80 17.14
N ASN A 6 4.40 -26.74 17.26
CA ASN A 6 3.71 -26.98 18.52
C ASN A 6 3.96 -28.37 19.11
N GLN A 7 3.96 -29.41 18.27
CA GLN A 7 4.27 -30.78 18.71
C GLN A 7 5.73 -30.92 19.16
N ALA A 8 6.67 -30.36 18.40
CA ALA A 8 8.08 -30.41 18.74
C ALA A 8 8.39 -29.65 20.05
N GLU A 9 7.80 -28.48 20.26
CA GLU A 9 7.92 -27.72 21.52
C GLU A 9 7.34 -28.49 22.72
N SER A 10 6.23 -29.22 22.52
CA SER A 10 5.66 -30.07 23.57
C SER A 10 6.59 -31.24 23.96
N ILE A 11 7.28 -31.82 22.97
CA ILE A 11 8.13 -33.01 23.15
C ILE A 11 9.52 -32.67 23.71
N PHE A 12 10.14 -31.58 23.25
CA PHE A 12 11.55 -31.28 23.52
C PHE A 12 11.80 -30.21 24.59
N LYS A 13 10.74 -29.72 25.24
CA LYS A 13 10.81 -28.72 26.30
C LYS A 13 11.81 -29.10 27.41
N GLY A 14 12.85 -28.29 27.59
CA GLY A 14 13.87 -28.50 28.62
C GLY A 14 14.94 -29.56 28.31
N SER A 15 15.04 -30.03 27.06
CA SER A 15 16.08 -30.98 26.65
C SER A 15 17.32 -30.30 26.05
N ASP A 16 18.49 -30.95 26.15
CA ASP A 16 19.75 -30.51 25.51
C ASP A 16 19.68 -30.47 23.97
N ARG A 17 18.62 -31.04 23.38
CA ARG A 17 18.38 -31.03 21.92
C ARG A 17 17.74 -29.73 21.42
N HIS A 18 17.38 -28.81 22.31
CA HIS A 18 16.74 -27.54 21.95
C HIS A 18 17.58 -26.73 20.94
N THR A 19 18.90 -26.71 21.06
CA THR A 19 19.77 -25.98 20.13
C THR A 19 19.78 -26.57 18.70
N HIS A 20 19.58 -27.89 18.56
CA HIS A 20 19.39 -28.51 17.24
C HIS A 20 18.02 -28.20 16.66
N LEU A 21 17.01 -28.06 17.53
CA LEU A 21 15.65 -27.70 17.16
C LEU A 21 15.59 -26.26 16.66
N ASP A 22 16.26 -25.32 17.33
CA ASP A 22 16.40 -23.91 16.91
C ASP A 22 16.95 -23.79 15.49
N LYS A 23 18.05 -24.50 15.19
CA LYS A 23 18.64 -24.53 13.83
C LYS A 23 17.67 -25.07 12.79
N SER A 24 16.88 -26.07 13.15
CA SER A 24 15.90 -26.70 12.26
C SER A 24 14.73 -25.76 11.97
N TYR A 25 14.28 -24.99 12.97
CA TYR A 25 13.24 -23.98 12.79
C TYR A 25 13.69 -22.86 11.85
N SER A 26 14.88 -22.28 12.07
CA SER A 26 15.39 -21.22 11.19
C SER A 26 15.57 -21.74 9.75
N ALA A 27 16.05 -22.96 9.57
CA ALA A 27 16.16 -23.58 8.25
C ALA A 27 14.80 -23.75 7.57
N LEU A 28 13.79 -24.21 8.31
CA LEU A 28 12.43 -24.39 7.79
C LEU A 28 11.81 -23.05 7.37
N VAL A 29 11.91 -22.02 8.21
CA VAL A 29 11.38 -20.68 7.90
C VAL A 29 12.04 -20.12 6.64
N LYS A 30 13.36 -20.23 6.54
CA LYS A 30 14.10 -19.79 5.36
C LYS A 30 13.65 -20.50 4.08
N VAL A 31 13.43 -21.81 4.13
CA VAL A 31 12.91 -22.57 2.97
C VAL A 31 11.51 -22.08 2.60
N VAL A 32 10.64 -21.83 3.59
CA VAL A 32 9.30 -21.30 3.33
C VAL A 32 9.36 -19.92 2.67
N TYR A 33 10.20 -18.99 3.14
CA TYR A 33 10.37 -17.68 2.50
C TYR A 33 10.84 -17.77 1.06
N GLN A 34 11.79 -18.67 0.78
CA GLN A 34 12.26 -18.92 -0.58
C GLN A 34 11.16 -19.49 -1.47
N GLN A 35 10.30 -20.37 -0.95
CA GLN A 35 9.16 -20.87 -1.72
C GLN A 35 8.10 -19.79 -1.96
N ILE A 36 7.82 -18.93 -0.98
CA ILE A 36 6.89 -17.80 -1.15
C ILE A 36 7.41 -16.88 -2.25
N ASP A 37 8.68 -16.48 -2.22
CA ASP A 37 9.25 -15.59 -3.24
C ASP A 37 9.20 -16.24 -4.62
N ARG A 38 9.57 -17.52 -4.73
CA ARG A 38 9.44 -18.29 -5.97
C ARG A 38 8.00 -18.28 -6.51
N VAL A 39 7.03 -18.70 -5.69
CA VAL A 39 5.61 -18.77 -6.09
C VAL A 39 5.08 -17.39 -6.47
N SER A 40 5.51 -16.33 -5.78
CA SER A 40 5.11 -14.95 -6.08
C SER A 40 5.48 -14.53 -7.51
N THR A 41 6.55 -15.09 -8.09
CA THR A 41 6.99 -14.81 -9.46
C THR A 41 6.37 -15.75 -10.51
N GLU A 42 6.01 -16.98 -10.10
CA GLU A 42 5.43 -17.99 -11.00
C GLU A 42 3.90 -17.85 -11.12
N HIS A 43 3.25 -17.16 -10.18
CA HIS A 43 1.79 -17.05 -10.14
C HIS A 43 1.24 -16.03 -11.15
N GLY A 44 0.85 -16.49 -12.34
CA GLY A 44 0.44 -15.61 -13.45
C GLY A 44 -0.91 -14.89 -13.32
N LYS A 45 -1.73 -15.16 -12.29
CA LYS A 45 -3.08 -14.57 -12.13
C LYS A 45 -3.23 -13.55 -11.00
N THR A 46 -2.36 -13.61 -10.00
CA THR A 46 -2.43 -12.77 -8.80
C THR A 46 -1.18 -11.92 -8.77
N PRO A 47 -1.28 -10.60 -8.52
CA PRO A 47 -0.10 -9.74 -8.44
C PRO A 47 0.94 -10.29 -7.46
N ARG A 48 2.22 -10.18 -7.81
CA ARG A 48 3.34 -10.64 -6.97
C ARG A 48 3.22 -10.09 -5.55
N GLU A 49 2.89 -8.80 -5.44
CA GLU A 49 2.78 -8.09 -4.18
C GLU A 49 1.67 -8.68 -3.31
N VAL A 50 0.56 -9.16 -3.89
CA VAL A 50 -0.52 -9.79 -3.14
C VAL A 50 -0.09 -11.15 -2.60
N VAL A 51 0.58 -11.96 -3.42
CA VAL A 51 1.12 -13.26 -2.96
C VAL A 51 2.10 -13.04 -1.80
N MET A 52 3.01 -12.08 -1.93
CA MET A 52 3.96 -11.74 -0.87
C MET A 52 3.24 -11.19 0.36
N LEU A 53 2.29 -10.26 0.19
CA LEU A 53 1.51 -9.64 1.27
C LEU A 53 0.82 -10.71 2.14
N GLU A 54 0.02 -11.58 1.53
CA GLU A 54 -0.79 -12.56 2.25
C GLU A 54 0.08 -13.60 2.95
N ASN A 55 1.06 -14.15 2.25
CA ASN A 55 1.92 -15.19 2.80
C ASN A 55 2.80 -14.64 3.95
N PHE A 56 3.33 -13.43 3.81
CA PHE A 56 4.14 -12.84 4.88
C PHE A 56 3.30 -12.31 6.05
N HIS A 57 2.04 -11.92 5.83
CA HIS A 57 1.08 -11.68 6.91
C HIS A 57 0.84 -12.96 7.71
N HIS A 58 0.54 -14.06 7.02
CA HIS A 58 0.33 -15.35 7.64
C HIS A 58 1.57 -15.80 8.43
N MET A 59 2.76 -15.72 7.82
CA MET A 59 4.02 -16.07 8.47
C MET A 59 4.27 -15.21 9.72
N PHE A 60 3.99 -13.91 9.67
CA PHE A 60 4.09 -13.04 10.84
C PHE A 60 3.13 -13.50 11.96
N SER A 61 1.89 -13.85 11.62
CA SER A 61 0.89 -14.36 12.58
C SER A 61 1.35 -15.66 13.23
N VAL A 62 1.77 -16.66 12.44
CA VAL A 62 2.27 -17.95 12.93
C VAL A 62 3.47 -17.78 13.85
N LEU A 63 4.48 -17.01 13.44
CA LEU A 63 5.68 -16.78 14.24
C LEU A 63 5.38 -16.00 15.53
N SER A 64 4.40 -15.09 15.50
CA SER A 64 3.93 -14.37 16.69
C SER A 64 3.23 -15.27 17.71
N GLN A 65 2.52 -16.30 17.24
CA GLN A 65 1.86 -17.29 18.10
C GLN A 65 2.85 -18.29 18.70
N LEU A 66 3.83 -18.75 17.91
CA LEU A 66 4.84 -19.72 18.36
C LEU A 66 5.76 -19.16 19.45
N LYS A 67 6.10 -17.87 19.40
CA LYS A 67 6.95 -17.19 20.42
C LYS A 67 8.30 -17.87 20.67
N ILE A 68 8.86 -18.53 19.66
CA ILE A 68 10.17 -19.19 19.72
C ILE A 68 11.25 -18.10 19.61
N PRO A 69 12.11 -17.89 20.63
CA PRO A 69 13.05 -16.76 20.66
C PRO A 69 14.04 -16.74 19.49
N CYS A 70 14.48 -17.90 19.00
CA CYS A 70 15.43 -17.97 17.89
C CYS A 70 14.82 -17.47 16.55
N LEU A 71 13.50 -17.38 16.46
CA LEU A 71 12.76 -16.91 15.27
C LEU A 71 12.32 -15.44 15.36
N ASP A 72 12.73 -14.71 16.40
CA ASP A 72 12.35 -13.30 16.57
C ASP A 72 12.84 -12.42 15.41
N GLY A 73 14.00 -12.76 14.82
CA GLY A 73 14.54 -12.11 13.63
C GLY A 73 13.63 -12.34 12.42
N ASP A 74 13.30 -13.60 12.15
CA ASP A 74 12.41 -13.98 11.03
C ASP A 74 11.03 -13.35 11.20
N ARG A 75 10.48 -13.29 12.42
CA ARG A 75 9.18 -12.62 12.66
C ARG A 75 9.22 -11.14 12.27
N LYS A 76 10.31 -10.43 12.60
CA LYS A 76 10.46 -9.02 12.23
C LYS A 76 10.62 -8.85 10.72
N GLU A 77 11.39 -9.73 10.07
CA GLU A 77 11.50 -9.77 8.62
C GLU A 77 10.14 -10.01 7.97
N ALA A 78 9.35 -10.98 8.46
CA ALA A 78 8.03 -11.27 7.92
C ALA A 78 7.12 -10.04 7.95
N LYS A 79 7.12 -9.33 9.09
CA LYS A 79 6.34 -8.11 9.26
C LYS A 79 6.79 -7.03 8.27
N GLN A 80 8.10 -6.84 8.10
CA GLN A 80 8.64 -5.84 7.19
C GLN A 80 8.25 -6.15 5.74
N VAL A 81 8.46 -7.39 5.29
CA VAL A 81 8.11 -7.82 3.93
C VAL A 81 6.60 -7.67 3.68
N TYR A 82 5.77 -8.06 4.65
CA TYR A 82 4.32 -7.82 4.60
C TYR A 82 3.99 -6.33 4.40
N GLN A 83 4.57 -5.44 5.22
CA GLN A 83 4.31 -4.00 5.16
C GLN A 83 4.82 -3.36 3.86
N ASP A 84 5.98 -3.78 3.37
CA ASP A 84 6.55 -3.26 2.12
C ASP A 84 5.68 -3.66 0.92
N ASN A 85 5.24 -4.93 0.86
CA ASN A 85 4.37 -5.38 -0.23
C ASN A 85 2.96 -4.77 -0.13
N LEU A 86 2.45 -4.50 1.08
CA LEU A 86 1.22 -3.72 1.26
C LEU A 86 1.36 -2.32 0.64
N SER A 87 2.44 -1.63 0.97
CA SER A 87 2.71 -0.28 0.47
C SER A 87 2.84 -0.27 -1.06
N VAL A 88 3.62 -1.20 -1.63
CA VAL A 88 3.81 -1.30 -3.09
C VAL A 88 2.49 -1.66 -3.78
N TYR A 89 1.75 -2.64 -3.27
CA TYR A 89 0.46 -3.04 -3.85
C TYR A 89 -0.55 -1.89 -3.84
N THR A 90 -0.70 -1.23 -2.69
CA THR A 90 -1.55 -0.05 -2.51
C THR A 90 -1.18 1.05 -3.50
N THR A 91 0.10 1.40 -3.60
CA THR A 91 0.59 2.47 -4.48
C THR A 91 0.36 2.14 -5.96
N ASN A 92 0.68 0.91 -6.38
CA ASN A 92 0.53 0.48 -7.76
C ASN A 92 -0.94 0.43 -8.18
N LEU A 93 -1.82 -0.10 -7.33
CA LEU A 93 -3.23 -0.26 -7.66
C LEU A 93 -4.02 1.05 -7.54
N LEU A 94 -3.57 1.97 -6.69
CA LEU A 94 -4.02 3.36 -6.67
C LEU A 94 -3.34 4.23 -7.73
N GLY A 95 -2.50 3.70 -8.62
CA GLY A 95 -1.83 4.50 -9.64
C GLY A 95 -2.68 4.67 -10.90
N ARG A 96 -3.68 5.55 -11.04
CA ARG A 96 -3.77 6.91 -10.51
C ARG A 96 -5.23 7.39 -10.71
N PRO A 97 -6.13 7.40 -9.72
CA PRO A 97 -7.46 8.00 -9.86
C PRO A 97 -7.42 9.45 -10.34
N LEU A 98 -6.22 10.08 -10.30
CA LEU A 98 -5.91 11.46 -10.64
C LEU A 98 -4.68 11.56 -11.56
N GLU A 99 -4.49 10.62 -12.50
CA GLU A 99 -3.28 10.53 -13.37
C GLU A 99 -2.79 11.87 -13.92
N LYS A 100 -3.68 12.64 -14.55
CA LYS A 100 -3.27 13.91 -15.18
C LYS A 100 -2.94 14.98 -14.15
N ILE A 101 -3.58 14.95 -12.98
CA ILE A 101 -3.23 15.83 -11.85
C ILE A 101 -1.82 15.48 -11.36
N GLN A 102 -1.52 14.18 -11.22
CA GLN A 102 -0.18 13.72 -10.85
C GLN A 102 0.87 14.19 -11.86
N VAL A 103 0.67 13.94 -13.15
CA VAL A 103 1.63 14.36 -14.21
C VAL A 103 1.83 15.88 -14.21
N PHE A 104 0.75 16.64 -14.00
CA PHE A 104 0.82 18.09 -13.89
C PHE A 104 1.70 18.51 -12.71
N PHE A 105 1.49 17.93 -11.52
CA PHE A 105 2.25 18.29 -10.32
C PHE A 105 3.69 17.75 -10.31
N GLU A 106 3.96 16.58 -10.89
CA GLU A 106 5.33 16.10 -11.15
C GLU A 106 6.09 17.12 -12.03
N GLY A 107 5.42 17.70 -13.02
CA GLY A 107 5.97 18.78 -13.84
C GLY A 107 6.21 20.08 -13.06
N VAL A 108 5.28 20.48 -12.19
CA VAL A 108 5.44 21.63 -11.28
C VAL A 108 6.65 21.43 -10.38
N GLU A 109 6.78 20.28 -9.71
CA GLU A 109 7.89 19.96 -8.83
C GLU A 109 9.22 19.94 -9.59
N SER A 110 9.25 19.39 -10.81
CA SER A 110 10.43 19.43 -11.67
C SER A 110 10.89 20.86 -11.98
N LYS A 111 9.96 21.80 -12.19
CA LYS A 111 10.29 23.23 -12.37
C LYS A 111 10.85 23.86 -11.11
N ILE A 112 10.26 23.55 -9.96
CA ILE A 112 10.77 24.03 -8.66
C ILE A 112 12.19 23.51 -8.43
N ALA A 113 12.41 22.21 -8.66
CA ALA A 113 13.73 21.58 -8.54
C ALA A 113 14.77 22.18 -9.51
N SER A 114 14.33 22.72 -10.64
CA SER A 114 15.16 23.43 -11.61
C SER A 114 15.46 24.89 -11.22
N GLY A 115 15.00 25.35 -10.06
CA GLY A 115 15.28 26.70 -9.51
C GLY A 115 14.20 27.74 -9.74
N VAL A 116 13.05 27.36 -10.30
CA VAL A 116 11.90 28.27 -10.44
C VAL A 116 11.25 28.47 -9.07
N LYS A 117 11.01 29.72 -8.67
CA LYS A 117 10.31 29.97 -7.41
C LYS A 117 8.88 29.44 -7.48
N PRO A 118 8.34 28.83 -6.41
CA PRO A 118 6.98 28.27 -6.41
C PRO A 118 5.93 29.25 -6.94
N GLU A 119 5.97 30.50 -6.51
CA GLU A 119 5.01 31.55 -6.88
C GLU A 119 5.10 31.96 -8.36
N GLU A 120 6.22 31.67 -9.01
CA GLU A 120 6.48 31.98 -10.42
C GLU A 120 6.09 30.83 -11.37
N VAL A 121 5.84 29.61 -10.84
CA VAL A 121 5.48 28.45 -11.67
C VAL A 121 4.23 28.73 -12.51
N GLY A 122 3.24 29.42 -11.93
CA GLY A 122 2.00 29.79 -12.61
C GLY A 122 2.15 30.71 -13.83
N TYR A 123 3.34 31.30 -14.05
CA TYR A 123 3.66 32.07 -15.25
C TYR A 123 4.14 31.20 -16.42
N GLN A 124 4.50 29.94 -16.18
CA GLN A 124 4.85 29.01 -17.24
C GLN A 124 3.60 28.51 -17.96
N LEU A 125 3.57 28.61 -19.29
CA LEU A 125 2.39 28.29 -20.09
C LEU A 125 1.82 26.88 -19.79
N ALA A 126 2.71 25.88 -19.68
CA ALA A 126 2.35 24.48 -19.40
C ALA A 126 1.80 24.24 -17.98
N PHE A 127 2.09 25.15 -17.05
CA PHE A 127 1.70 25.08 -15.64
C PHE A 127 0.90 26.33 -15.23
N SER A 128 0.16 26.92 -16.17
CA SER A 128 -0.61 28.12 -15.89
C SER A 128 -1.82 27.81 -15.01
N LYS A 129 -2.37 28.85 -14.35
CA LYS A 129 -3.66 28.75 -13.60
C LYS A 129 -4.78 28.16 -14.47
N GLN A 130 -4.78 28.43 -15.77
CA GLN A 130 -5.76 27.91 -16.72
C GLN A 130 -5.60 26.40 -16.94
N GLU A 131 -4.37 25.93 -17.20
CA GLU A 131 -4.12 24.49 -17.37
C GLU A 131 -4.37 23.71 -16.08
N LEU A 132 -4.02 24.26 -14.91
CA LEU A 132 -4.36 23.64 -13.63
C LEU A 132 -5.89 23.44 -13.48
N ARG A 133 -6.70 24.47 -13.73
CA ARG A 133 -8.18 24.37 -13.65
C ARG A 133 -8.73 23.31 -14.62
N LYS A 134 -8.16 23.24 -15.83
CA LYS A 134 -8.56 22.28 -16.85
C LYS A 134 -8.30 20.85 -16.38
N VAL A 135 -7.10 20.58 -15.86
CA VAL A 135 -6.73 19.25 -15.34
C VAL A 135 -7.59 18.85 -14.15
N ILE A 136 -7.85 19.76 -13.20
CA ILE A 136 -8.72 19.49 -12.03
C ILE A 136 -10.15 19.15 -12.47
N LYS A 137 -10.70 19.85 -13.46
CA LYS A 137 -12.08 19.67 -13.92
C LYS A 137 -12.35 18.27 -14.49
N GLU A 138 -11.32 17.54 -14.90
CA GLU A 138 -11.46 16.16 -15.38
C GLU A 138 -11.78 15.15 -14.27
N TYR A 139 -11.64 15.52 -13.01
CA TYR A 139 -11.76 14.61 -11.86
C TYR A 139 -12.78 15.11 -10.83
N SER A 140 -14.07 15.15 -11.20
CA SER A 140 -15.10 15.44 -10.20
C SER A 140 -15.13 14.35 -9.12
N GLY A 141 -15.64 14.68 -7.93
CA GLY A 141 -15.78 13.70 -6.85
C GLY A 141 -16.55 12.44 -7.28
N LYS A 142 -17.50 12.56 -8.23
CA LYS A 142 -18.25 11.42 -8.77
C LYS A 142 -17.37 10.49 -9.62
N GLU A 143 -16.52 11.04 -10.49
CA GLU A 143 -15.59 10.24 -11.29
C GLU A 143 -14.54 9.56 -10.40
N VAL A 144 -14.02 10.28 -9.41
CA VAL A 144 -13.06 9.75 -8.45
C VAL A 144 -13.66 8.60 -7.64
N LYS A 145 -14.86 8.80 -7.06
CA LYS A 145 -15.57 7.74 -6.34
C LYS A 145 -15.83 6.51 -7.22
N LYS A 146 -16.21 6.72 -8.48
CA LYS A 146 -16.38 5.61 -9.43
C LYS A 146 -15.06 4.88 -9.67
N GLY A 147 -13.95 5.58 -9.84
CA GLY A 147 -12.62 4.97 -9.97
C GLY A 147 -12.25 4.12 -8.74
N LEU A 148 -12.47 4.65 -7.54
CA LEU A 148 -12.23 3.96 -6.27
C LEU A 148 -13.09 2.69 -6.13
N ASP A 149 -14.36 2.70 -6.55
CA ASP A 149 -15.20 1.49 -6.54
C ASP A 149 -14.64 0.37 -7.46
N HIS A 150 -14.06 0.72 -8.60
CA HIS A 150 -13.41 -0.26 -9.47
C HIS A 150 -12.12 -0.80 -8.84
N VAL A 151 -11.38 0.04 -8.13
CA VAL A 151 -10.20 -0.38 -7.37
C VAL A 151 -10.60 -1.35 -6.27
N TYR A 152 -11.64 -1.05 -5.49
CA TYR A 152 -12.16 -1.94 -4.44
C TYR A 152 -12.46 -3.34 -4.99
N LYS A 153 -13.25 -3.42 -6.07
CA LYS A 153 -13.59 -4.70 -6.72
C LYS A 153 -12.38 -5.46 -7.26
N LYS A 154 -11.28 -4.77 -7.62
CA LYS A 154 -10.04 -5.45 -8.01
C LYS A 154 -9.32 -6.01 -6.79
N VAL A 155 -9.24 -5.23 -5.70
CA VAL A 155 -8.64 -5.69 -4.45
C VAL A 155 -9.36 -6.92 -3.93
N GLU A 156 -10.68 -6.87 -3.85
CA GLU A 156 -11.54 -7.99 -3.44
C GLU A 156 -11.27 -9.26 -4.26
N LYS A 157 -11.09 -9.13 -5.58
CA LYS A 157 -10.79 -10.28 -6.45
C LYS A 157 -9.38 -10.84 -6.33
N HIS A 158 -8.42 -10.03 -5.91
CA HIS A 158 -7.04 -10.47 -5.79
C HIS A 158 -6.76 -11.15 -4.46
N LEU A 159 -7.44 -10.72 -3.39
CA LEU A 159 -7.23 -11.21 -2.04
C LEU A 159 -7.99 -12.51 -1.78
N CYS A 160 -7.40 -13.36 -0.94
CA CYS A 160 -8.02 -14.53 -0.35
C CYS A 160 -8.89 -14.14 0.87
N GLU A 161 -10.03 -14.79 1.02
CA GLU A 161 -10.94 -14.57 2.15
C GLU A 161 -10.33 -15.01 3.49
N GLU A 162 -9.50 -16.05 3.50
CA GLU A 162 -8.95 -16.65 4.73
C GLU A 162 -8.11 -15.67 5.56
N GLU A 163 -7.31 -14.84 4.90
CA GLU A 163 -6.40 -13.89 5.56
C GLU A 163 -7.10 -12.60 6.01
N ASN A 164 -8.36 -12.37 5.59
CA ASN A 164 -9.17 -11.23 6.02
C ASN A 164 -8.48 -9.85 5.83
N LEU A 165 -7.66 -9.69 4.78
CA LEU A 165 -6.84 -8.49 4.58
C LEU A 165 -7.53 -7.36 3.81
N LEU A 166 -8.74 -7.56 3.30
CA LEU A 166 -9.44 -6.58 2.46
C LEU A 166 -9.57 -5.21 3.16
N GLN A 167 -10.02 -5.18 4.40
CA GLN A 167 -10.17 -3.93 5.16
C GLN A 167 -8.82 -3.26 5.44
N VAL A 168 -7.76 -4.06 5.68
CA VAL A 168 -6.42 -3.55 5.94
C VAL A 168 -5.84 -2.88 4.69
N VAL A 169 -5.98 -3.54 3.53
CA VAL A 169 -5.59 -2.97 2.25
C VAL A 169 -6.40 -1.72 1.93
N TRP A 170 -7.72 -1.77 2.14
CA TRP A 170 -8.59 -0.63 1.87
C TRP A 170 -8.28 0.60 2.73
N PHE A 171 -7.98 0.38 4.01
CA PHE A 171 -7.52 1.44 4.90
C PHE A 171 -6.16 2.00 4.47
N SER A 172 -5.20 1.13 4.12
CA SER A 172 -3.90 1.57 3.58
C SER A 172 -4.07 2.42 2.32
N MET A 173 -5.00 2.04 1.44
CA MET A 173 -5.34 2.81 0.24
C MET A 173 -5.96 4.17 0.58
N GLN A 174 -6.84 4.23 1.57
CA GLN A 174 -7.43 5.48 2.03
C GLN A 174 -6.36 6.45 2.52
N GLU A 175 -5.43 5.99 3.36
CA GLU A 175 -4.33 6.81 3.86
C GLU A 175 -3.45 7.33 2.74
N GLU A 176 -3.09 6.47 1.79
CA GLU A 176 -2.23 6.86 0.67
C GLU A 176 -2.92 7.85 -0.27
N PHE A 177 -4.20 7.65 -0.57
CA PHE A 177 -4.95 8.59 -1.38
C PHE A 177 -5.11 9.95 -0.70
N ILE A 178 -5.38 9.98 0.62
CA ILE A 178 -5.45 11.22 1.40
C ILE A 178 -4.11 11.97 1.39
N LYS A 179 -2.97 11.26 1.49
CA LYS A 179 -1.65 11.89 1.38
C LYS A 179 -1.47 12.57 0.03
N GLN A 180 -1.88 11.91 -1.07
CA GLN A 180 -1.81 12.50 -2.41
C GLN A 180 -2.67 13.77 -2.52
N ILE A 181 -3.91 13.75 -2.01
CA ILE A 181 -4.79 14.93 -2.02
C ILE A 181 -4.15 16.10 -1.26
N LYS A 182 -3.66 15.85 -0.04
CA LYS A 182 -3.00 16.89 0.77
C LYS A 182 -1.76 17.43 0.09
N HIS A 183 -0.97 16.57 -0.54
CA HIS A 183 0.21 16.97 -1.29
C HIS A 183 -0.14 17.90 -2.47
N TYR A 184 -1.20 17.58 -3.23
CA TYR A 184 -1.67 18.45 -4.31
C TYR A 184 -2.23 19.78 -3.78
N GLU A 185 -3.02 19.76 -2.70
CA GLU A 185 -3.50 20.99 -2.06
C GLU A 185 -2.34 21.89 -1.59
N ASP A 186 -1.30 21.30 -1.01
CA ASP A 186 -0.08 22.02 -0.60
C ASP A 186 0.64 22.66 -1.80
N LEU A 187 0.77 21.93 -2.92
CA LEU A 187 1.37 22.46 -4.14
C LEU A 187 0.51 23.58 -4.76
N ILE A 188 -0.81 23.46 -4.72
CA ILE A 188 -1.73 24.51 -5.18
C ILE A 188 -1.53 25.79 -4.36
N ASN A 189 -1.53 25.66 -3.03
CA ASN A 189 -1.38 26.78 -2.11
C ASN A 189 -0.02 27.48 -2.27
N LYS A 190 1.06 26.72 -2.49
CA LYS A 190 2.42 27.26 -2.68
C LYS A 190 2.61 27.90 -4.04
N CYS A 191 2.14 27.26 -5.11
CA CYS A 191 2.48 27.65 -6.48
C CYS A 191 1.45 28.59 -7.12
N TYR A 192 0.22 28.63 -6.59
CA TYR A 192 -0.88 29.41 -7.13
C TYR A 192 -1.60 30.21 -6.02
N PRO A 193 -0.88 31.04 -5.25
CA PRO A 193 -1.48 31.85 -4.20
C PRO A 193 -2.56 32.78 -4.77
N ASP A 194 -3.57 33.06 -3.93
CA ASP A 194 -4.73 33.92 -4.22
C ASP A 194 -5.50 33.57 -5.51
N SER A 195 -5.32 32.34 -6.02
CA SER A 195 -5.98 31.89 -7.25
C SER A 195 -7.42 31.44 -7.03
N GLY A 196 -7.79 31.10 -5.79
CA GLY A 196 -9.06 30.43 -5.48
C GLY A 196 -9.22 29.10 -6.23
N ILE A 197 -8.12 28.45 -6.61
CA ILE A 197 -8.12 27.11 -7.20
C ILE A 197 -8.04 26.10 -6.06
N SER A 198 -8.87 25.07 -6.12
CA SER A 198 -8.82 23.90 -5.24
C SER A 198 -9.22 22.67 -6.06
N LEU A 199 -8.96 21.49 -5.53
CA LEU A 199 -9.56 20.26 -6.05
C LEU A 199 -11.09 20.34 -5.93
N SER A 200 -11.81 19.59 -6.79
CA SER A 200 -13.28 19.57 -6.81
C SER A 200 -13.92 18.70 -5.71
N PHE A 201 -13.11 18.15 -4.83
CA PHE A 201 -13.49 17.34 -3.68
C PHE A 201 -12.45 17.55 -2.58
N SER A 202 -12.85 17.33 -1.35
CA SER A 202 -12.03 17.51 -0.15
C SER A 202 -11.58 16.17 0.45
N VAL A 203 -10.68 16.22 1.44
CA VAL A 203 -10.33 15.06 2.26
C VAL A 203 -11.56 14.45 2.94
N THR A 204 -12.53 15.26 3.37
CA THR A 204 -13.79 14.78 3.97
C THR A 204 -14.61 13.97 2.95
N ASP A 205 -14.68 14.43 1.70
CA ASP A 205 -15.37 13.69 0.64
C ASP A 205 -14.68 12.36 0.36
N VAL A 206 -13.34 12.34 0.35
CA VAL A 206 -12.55 11.09 0.21
C VAL A 206 -12.87 10.10 1.32
N LEU A 207 -12.88 10.54 2.59
CA LEU A 207 -13.24 9.70 3.73
C LEU A 207 -14.64 9.09 3.52
N GLN A 208 -15.59 9.90 3.07
CA GLN A 208 -16.96 9.46 2.77
C GLN A 208 -16.99 8.44 1.62
N PHE A 209 -16.26 8.68 0.53
CA PHE A 209 -16.20 7.75 -0.61
C PHE A 209 -15.69 6.37 -0.19
N PHE A 210 -14.59 6.30 0.55
CA PHE A 210 -14.01 5.05 1.03
C PHE A 210 -14.97 4.31 1.97
N SER A 211 -15.65 5.03 2.87
CA SER A 211 -16.65 4.46 3.77
C SER A 211 -17.86 3.90 3.03
N GLU A 212 -18.42 4.67 2.09
CA GLU A 212 -19.60 4.26 1.33
C GLU A 212 -19.31 3.07 0.42
N ILE A 213 -18.12 3.01 -0.18
CA ILE A 213 -17.71 1.86 -1.00
C ILE A 213 -17.59 0.62 -0.11
N ALA A 214 -16.91 0.71 1.04
CA ALA A 214 -16.77 -0.42 1.95
C ALA A 214 -18.09 -0.91 2.57
N GLN A 215 -19.12 -0.07 2.64
CA GLN A 215 -20.46 -0.45 3.11
C GLN A 215 -21.36 -1.02 2.01
N ALA A 216 -21.01 -0.80 0.74
CA ALA A 216 -21.81 -1.23 -0.40
C ALA A 216 -21.48 -2.64 -0.90
N HIS A 217 -20.38 -3.23 -0.40
CA HIS A 217 -19.91 -4.58 -0.67
C HIS A 217 -19.83 -5.34 0.65
#